data_AF-A0A5W0IIV8-F1
#
_entry.id   AF-A0A5W0IIV8-F1
#
_cell.length_a   1.000
_cell.length_b   1.000
_cell.length_c   1.000
_cell.angle_alpha   90.00
_cell.angle_beta   90.00
_cell.angle_gamma   90.00
#
_symmetry.space_group_name_H-M   'P 1'
#
loop_
_entity.id
_entity.type
_entity.pdbx_description
1 polymer ?
#
loop_
_entity_poly.entity_id
_entity_poly.type
_entity_poly.pdbx_seq_one_letter_code
_entity_poly.pdbx_strand_id
1 'polypeptide(L)'
;MLENLQSSITQGLPQDREALYHLVWREPAERIASLYNISKEQLTKRCVELRIPRPLAGYWKALAKGTAPAVPPLPALKKGKTAKISKEAGVTVSSPTVALPQLPLPRATRKQTTITGNGYALINDLKTYLPKSSVTEDGYYKPAKKKLLDLNVSDTGFDSAIEFLSRFFDALGKQGYRVTLDVPGERMHRADIDIKEDPKEGGYRWDNLWRPYTPSIICIGDMHFAFNLAEMTEYVPAKKIKNRYVRDEQMVRWIRGKNSEPFLHVSKHTLPTGRFLLQLYSPYESADWRVQFRQTKQCGLISQIPKMISVLQEAVPLIAKQLEEARIRAEEWRIQREREHAIYLEKERIRQEEEAYNASRTELKSIMSQWAEDKRMEQFFREAELDAASLDEQQKVQVMERLQLARQFLLEDTAVERLLKWKTPHERLDKK
;
A
#
# COMPACT_ATOMS: atom_id res chain seq x y z
N MET A 1 33.24 -47.24 13.34
CA MET A 1 34.35 -46.31 13.06
C MET A 1 33.74 -45.15 12.28
N LEU A 2 33.30 -44.08 12.96
CA LEU A 2 34.12 -42.90 13.33
C LEU A 2 34.86 -42.36 12.08
N GLU A 3 34.71 -41.12 11.60
CA GLU A 3 34.10 -39.93 12.17
C GLU A 3 34.08 -38.80 11.12
N ASN A 4 33.04 -37.97 11.21
CA ASN A 4 32.96 -36.54 10.95
C ASN A 4 34.07 -35.78 10.19
N LEU A 5 33.63 -35.04 9.17
CA LEU A 5 33.98 -33.62 9.00
C LEU A 5 32.88 -32.87 8.24
N GLN A 6 31.66 -32.89 8.78
CA GLN A 6 30.71 -31.81 8.60
C GLN A 6 31.07 -30.70 9.59
N SER A 7 32.05 -29.88 9.25
CA SER A 7 32.23 -28.58 9.90
C SER A 7 31.34 -27.56 9.18
N SER A 8 30.05 -27.59 9.47
CA SER A 8 29.14 -26.49 9.16
C SER A 8 29.54 -25.29 10.02
N ILE A 9 30.48 -24.48 9.52
CA ILE A 9 30.75 -23.16 10.07
C ILE A 9 29.52 -22.33 9.75
N THR A 10 28.63 -22.17 10.73
CA THR A 10 27.58 -21.15 10.70
C THR A 10 28.29 -19.79 10.69
N GLN A 11 28.66 -19.30 9.51
CA GLN A 11 29.26 -17.98 9.38
C GLN A 11 28.19 -16.96 9.75
N GLY A 12 28.38 -16.28 10.88
CA GLY A 12 27.56 -15.14 11.26
C GLY A 12 27.79 -13.98 10.28
N LEU A 13 26.74 -13.20 10.03
CA LEU A 13 26.83 -12.00 9.19
C LEU A 13 27.90 -11.04 9.76
N PRO A 14 28.79 -10.45 8.93
CA PRO A 14 29.83 -9.54 9.40
C PRO A 14 29.24 -8.40 10.24
N GLN A 15 29.81 -8.19 11.43
CA GLN A 15 29.37 -7.14 12.35
C GLN A 15 29.94 -5.76 11.96
N ASP A 16 31.03 -5.76 11.21
CA ASP A 16 31.70 -4.56 10.70
C ASP A 16 30.92 -3.90 9.56
N ARG A 17 30.72 -2.60 9.69
CA ARG A 17 29.92 -1.78 8.76
C ARG A 17 30.50 -1.73 7.34
N GLU A 18 31.82 -1.64 7.23
CA GLU A 18 32.52 -1.58 5.95
C GLU A 18 32.50 -2.94 5.26
N ALA A 19 32.72 -4.03 6.01
CA ALA A 19 32.63 -5.39 5.50
C ALA A 19 31.23 -5.72 4.98
N LEU A 20 30.18 -5.33 5.72
CA LEU A 20 28.80 -5.54 5.29
C LEU A 20 28.43 -4.70 4.06
N TYR A 21 28.96 -3.49 3.92
CA TYR A 21 28.78 -2.68 2.72
C TYR A 21 29.43 -3.32 1.49
N HIS A 22 30.69 -3.76 1.59
CA HIS A 22 31.35 -4.43 0.47
C HIS A 22 30.62 -5.72 0.08
N LEU A 23 30.10 -6.47 1.05
CA LEU A 23 29.32 -7.68 0.80
C LEU A 23 28.02 -7.38 0.04
N VAL A 24 27.25 -6.38 0.47
CA VAL A 24 25.97 -5.96 -0.13
C VAL A 24 26.14 -5.42 -1.56
N TRP A 25 27.30 -4.83 -1.87
CA TRP A 25 27.61 -4.31 -3.21
C TRP A 25 28.38 -5.29 -4.10
N ARG A 26 28.78 -6.45 -3.57
CA ARG A 26 29.45 -7.52 -4.33
C ARG A 26 28.51 -8.64 -4.75
N GLU A 27 27.53 -8.98 -3.92
CA GLU A 27 26.61 -10.11 -4.17
C GLU A 27 25.13 -9.71 -4.05
N PRO A 28 24.23 -10.33 -4.83
CA PRO A 28 22.79 -10.16 -4.66
C PRO A 28 22.31 -10.59 -3.26
N ALA A 29 21.31 -9.89 -2.73
CA ALA A 29 20.75 -10.17 -1.40
C ALA A 29 20.24 -11.61 -1.23
N GLU A 30 19.81 -12.25 -2.32
CA GLU A 30 19.43 -13.68 -2.36
C GLU A 30 20.60 -14.60 -2.02
N ARG A 31 21.76 -14.34 -2.60
CA ARG A 31 22.95 -15.15 -2.37
C ARG A 31 23.51 -14.93 -0.97
N ILE A 32 23.48 -13.69 -0.48
CA ILE A 32 23.89 -13.35 0.89
C ILE A 32 22.98 -14.05 1.91
N ALA A 33 21.66 -14.03 1.69
CA ALA A 33 20.70 -14.72 2.55
C ALA A 33 20.99 -16.23 2.65
N SER A 34 21.29 -16.87 1.50
CA SER A 34 21.63 -18.30 1.46
C SER A 34 23.00 -18.62 2.09
N LEU A 35 24.01 -17.78 1.88
CA LEU A 35 25.38 -18.03 2.38
C LEU A 35 25.48 -17.87 3.90
N TYR A 36 24.74 -16.92 4.48
CA TYR A 36 24.79 -16.61 5.92
C TYR A 36 23.60 -17.18 6.69
N ASN A 37 22.74 -17.98 6.04
CA ASN A 37 21.53 -18.57 6.63
C ASN A 37 20.64 -17.54 7.37
N ILE A 38 20.47 -16.36 6.76
CA ILE A 38 19.63 -15.26 7.29
C ILE A 38 18.49 -14.94 6.33
N SER A 39 17.40 -14.37 6.86
CA SER A 39 16.31 -13.88 6.02
C SER A 39 16.69 -12.56 5.32
N LYS A 40 16.08 -12.28 4.17
CA LYS A 40 16.29 -11.01 3.43
C LYS A 40 15.87 -9.78 4.26
N GLU A 41 14.87 -9.96 5.12
CA GLU A 41 14.35 -8.97 6.06
C GLU A 41 15.38 -8.68 7.16
N GLN A 42 16.06 -9.71 7.69
CA GLN A 42 17.13 -9.55 8.67
C GLN A 42 18.33 -8.78 8.09
N LEU A 43 18.75 -9.11 6.86
CA LEU A 43 19.79 -8.36 6.15
C LEU A 43 19.37 -6.89 5.92
N THR A 44 18.10 -6.67 5.57
CA THR A 44 17.53 -5.33 5.37
C THR A 44 17.55 -4.52 6.66
N LYS A 45 17.07 -5.10 7.77
CA LYS A 45 17.06 -4.46 9.09
C LYS A 45 18.49 -4.05 9.49
N ARG A 46 19.46 -4.92 9.29
CA ARG A 46 20.86 -4.65 9.62
C ARG A 46 21.48 -3.53 8.77
N CYS A 47 21.19 -3.49 7.48
CA CYS A 47 21.63 -2.40 6.60
C CYS A 47 21.03 -1.04 7.02
N VAL A 48 19.78 -1.04 7.50
CA VAL A 48 19.11 0.18 8.00
C VAL A 48 19.76 0.65 9.31
N GLU A 49 19.99 -0.26 10.26
CA GLU A 49 20.67 0.02 11.54
C GLU A 49 22.06 0.65 11.32
N LEU A 50 22.83 0.11 10.37
CA LEU A 50 24.18 0.58 10.06
C LEU A 50 24.23 1.68 9.00
N ARG A 51 23.08 2.18 8.52
CA ARG A 51 22.97 3.20 7.46
C ARG A 51 23.85 2.87 6.24
N ILE A 52 23.72 1.64 5.74
CA ILE A 52 24.42 1.15 4.56
C ILE A 52 23.51 1.35 3.34
N PRO A 53 23.94 2.08 2.30
CA PRO A 53 23.16 2.21 1.08
C PRO A 53 23.06 0.85 0.38
N ARG A 54 21.87 0.50 -0.08
CA ARG A 54 21.61 -0.78 -0.76
C ARG A 54 21.41 -0.56 -2.27
N PRO A 55 21.81 -1.51 -3.13
CA PRO A 55 21.55 -1.43 -4.56
C PRO A 55 20.04 -1.38 -4.84
N LEU A 56 19.63 -0.50 -5.76
CA LEU A 56 18.23 -0.36 -6.17
C LEU A 56 17.72 -1.64 -6.86
N ALA A 57 16.40 -1.85 -6.82
CA ALA A 57 15.76 -2.95 -7.54
C ALA A 57 16.10 -2.86 -9.04
N GLY A 58 16.83 -3.86 -9.55
CA GLY A 58 17.31 -3.88 -10.95
C GLY A 58 18.79 -3.53 -11.14
N TYR A 59 19.51 -3.10 -10.10
CA TYR A 59 20.96 -2.81 -10.17
C TYR A 59 21.77 -4.01 -10.71
N TRP A 60 21.51 -5.21 -10.19
CA TRP A 60 22.20 -6.43 -10.65
C TRP A 60 21.88 -6.80 -12.11
N LYS A 61 20.67 -6.48 -12.59
CA LYS A 61 20.30 -6.64 -14.01
C LYS A 61 20.99 -5.61 -14.90
N ALA A 62 21.22 -4.40 -14.40
CA ALA A 62 21.99 -3.36 -15.09
C ALA A 62 23.50 -3.67 -15.09
N LEU A 63 24.01 -4.26 -14.02
CA LEU A 63 25.42 -4.68 -13.90
C LEU A 63 25.77 -5.76 -14.92
N ALA A 64 24.90 -6.78 -15.08
CA ALA A 64 25.06 -7.81 -16.11
C ALA A 64 25.02 -7.26 -17.55
N LYS A 65 24.44 -6.07 -17.74
CA LYS A 65 24.35 -5.38 -19.04
C LYS A 65 25.41 -4.28 -19.21
N GLY A 66 26.33 -4.12 -18.25
CA GLY A 66 27.39 -3.10 -18.28
C GLY A 66 26.92 -1.65 -18.09
N THR A 67 25.67 -1.42 -17.67
CA THR A 67 25.05 -0.08 -17.55
C THR A 67 24.74 0.32 -16.10
N ALA A 68 25.34 -0.36 -15.13
CA ALA A 68 25.09 -0.06 -13.71
C ALA A 68 25.66 1.32 -13.31
N PRO A 69 24.90 2.13 -12.53
CA PRO A 69 25.41 3.36 -11.95
C PRO A 69 26.54 3.08 -10.95
N ALA A 70 27.43 4.06 -10.74
CA ALA A 70 28.55 3.94 -9.82
C ALA A 70 28.08 3.66 -8.37
N VAL A 71 28.84 2.82 -7.67
CA VAL A 71 28.56 2.46 -6.27
C VAL A 71 28.70 3.70 -5.39
N PRO A 72 27.66 4.10 -4.62
CA PRO A 72 27.70 5.29 -3.78
C PRO A 72 28.66 5.09 -2.59
N PRO A 73 29.49 6.08 -2.23
CA PRO A 73 30.44 5.96 -1.13
C PRO A 73 29.73 5.79 0.23
N LEU A 74 30.37 5.08 1.16
CA LEU A 74 29.83 4.81 2.49
C LEU A 74 29.63 6.13 3.27
N PRO A 75 28.40 6.47 3.72
CA PRO A 75 28.17 7.69 4.49
C PRO A 75 28.91 7.66 5.83
N ALA A 76 29.58 8.72 6.29
CA ALA A 76 30.24 8.73 7.60
C ALA A 76 29.22 8.67 8.76
N LEU A 77 29.44 7.79 9.75
CA LEU A 77 28.68 7.84 11.02
C LEU A 77 29.19 9.03 11.84
N LYS A 78 28.30 9.97 12.20
CA LYS A 78 28.65 11.04 13.15
C LYS A 78 29.01 10.41 14.50
N LYS A 79 30.27 10.54 14.92
CA LYS A 79 30.76 10.22 16.27
C LYS A 79 30.41 11.35 17.25
N GLY A 80 29.93 10.97 18.44
CA GLY A 80 29.72 11.82 19.62
C GLY A 80 28.38 11.49 20.29
N LYS A 81 28.29 10.91 21.49
CA LYS A 81 29.16 10.98 22.67
C LYS A 81 29.29 9.62 23.35
N THR A 82 30.52 9.22 23.66
CA THR A 82 30.81 8.30 24.77
C THR A 82 31.50 9.09 25.88
N ALA A 83 30.97 9.03 27.08
CA ALA A 83 31.74 9.24 28.31
C ALA A 83 31.22 8.24 29.34
N LYS A 84 32.11 7.37 29.80
CA LYS A 84 31.90 6.44 30.92
C LYS A 84 31.65 7.23 32.21
N ILE A 85 30.94 6.64 33.19
CA ILE A 85 31.37 6.49 34.60
C ILE A 85 30.35 5.61 35.39
N SER A 86 30.92 4.63 36.09
CA SER A 86 30.53 3.82 37.28
C SER A 86 29.09 3.45 37.67
N LYS A 87 28.95 2.18 38.11
CA LYS A 87 27.97 1.68 39.10
C LYS A 87 28.08 2.47 40.41
N GLU A 88 26.97 2.95 40.97
CA GLU A 88 26.28 2.40 42.17
C GLU A 88 25.15 3.34 42.65
N ALA A 89 24.09 2.70 43.18
CA ALA A 89 23.03 3.13 44.10
C ALA A 89 22.47 4.57 44.08
N GLY A 90 21.14 4.66 43.98
CA GLY A 90 20.39 5.84 44.39
C GLY A 90 18.98 5.92 43.81
N VAL A 91 18.00 5.43 44.57
CA VAL A 91 16.56 5.64 44.39
C VAL A 91 16.26 7.14 44.23
N THR A 92 15.46 7.52 43.23
CA THR A 92 14.37 8.51 43.39
C THR A 92 13.50 8.59 42.13
N VAL A 93 12.20 8.47 42.38
CA VAL A 93 11.09 8.56 41.44
C VAL A 93 10.93 10.00 40.96
N SER A 94 10.68 10.20 39.67
CA SER A 94 9.96 11.39 39.17
C SER A 94 9.22 11.09 37.88
N SER A 95 7.99 11.60 37.87
CA SER A 95 6.81 11.25 37.08
C SER A 95 6.87 11.71 35.60
N PRO A 96 6.05 11.14 34.70
CA PRO A 96 5.91 11.64 33.35
C PRO A 96 4.97 12.85 33.32
N THR A 97 5.46 14.00 32.86
CA THR A 97 4.61 15.15 32.53
C THR A 97 3.89 14.87 31.21
N VAL A 98 2.56 14.80 31.30
CA VAL A 98 1.60 14.73 30.19
C VAL A 98 1.80 15.94 29.27
N ALA A 99 2.15 15.71 28.01
CA ALA A 99 2.12 16.74 26.97
C ALA A 99 0.72 16.77 26.32
N LEU A 100 0.02 17.89 26.49
CA LEU A 100 -1.23 18.20 25.79
C LEU A 100 -1.00 18.35 24.26
N PRO A 101 -2.00 18.03 23.41
CA PRO A 101 -1.87 18.16 21.97
C PRO A 101 -1.82 19.63 21.54
N GLN A 102 -0.78 20.04 20.81
CA GLN A 102 -0.74 21.35 20.19
C GLN A 102 -1.65 21.39 18.95
N LEU A 103 -2.64 22.29 18.97
CA LEU A 103 -3.41 22.70 17.80
C LEU A 103 -2.48 23.30 16.72
N PRO A 104 -2.72 23.05 15.42
CA PRO A 104 -1.91 23.63 14.36
C PRO A 104 -2.11 25.15 14.29
N LEU A 105 -1.02 25.92 14.43
CA LEU A 105 -1.00 27.36 14.14
C LEU A 105 -1.38 27.61 12.67
N PRO A 106 -2.14 28.69 12.37
CA PRO A 106 -2.52 29.02 11.00
C PRO A 106 -1.29 29.36 10.17
N ARG A 107 -1.15 28.66 9.03
CA ARG A 107 -0.07 28.91 8.06
C ARG A 107 -0.19 30.35 7.55
N ALA A 108 0.87 31.13 7.77
CA ALA A 108 1.00 32.47 7.22
C ALA A 108 0.74 32.46 5.70
N THR A 109 -0.30 33.18 5.28
CA THR A 109 -0.61 33.46 3.89
C THR A 109 0.56 34.25 3.27
N ARG A 110 1.47 33.53 2.61
CA ARG A 110 2.41 34.17 1.69
C ARG A 110 1.58 34.89 0.64
N LYS A 111 1.70 36.21 0.57
CA LYS A 111 1.16 37.03 -0.53
C LYS A 111 1.70 36.46 -1.84
N GLN A 112 0.86 35.69 -2.55
CA GLN A 112 1.23 35.06 -3.81
C GLN A 112 1.08 36.10 -4.93
N THR A 113 2.21 36.49 -5.47
CA THR A 113 2.36 37.34 -6.67
C THR A 113 1.51 36.81 -7.83
N THR A 114 0.89 37.75 -8.54
CA THR A 114 0.06 37.57 -9.74
C THR A 114 0.85 36.90 -10.88
N ILE A 115 0.76 35.57 -10.97
CA ILE A 115 1.32 34.79 -12.09
C ILE A 115 0.17 34.30 -12.98
N THR A 116 -0.15 35.08 -14.00
CA THR A 116 -0.94 34.66 -15.17
C THR A 116 -0.14 33.67 -16.06
N GLY A 117 1.16 33.44 -15.77
CA GLY A 117 2.09 32.68 -16.61
C GLY A 117 2.10 31.15 -16.48
N ASN A 118 1.38 30.53 -15.52
CA ASN A 118 1.50 29.07 -15.33
C ASN A 118 0.72 28.25 -16.38
N GLY A 119 -0.47 28.70 -16.80
CA GLY A 119 -1.33 27.95 -17.72
C GLY A 119 -0.72 27.75 -19.11
N TYR A 120 -0.05 28.78 -19.65
CA TYR A 120 0.61 28.71 -20.96
C TYR A 120 1.80 27.74 -20.98
N ALA A 121 2.53 27.61 -19.87
CA ALA A 121 3.60 26.62 -19.76
C ALA A 121 3.05 25.19 -19.86
N LEU A 122 1.90 24.91 -19.24
CA LEU A 122 1.23 23.61 -19.32
C LEU A 122 0.75 23.29 -20.74
N ILE A 123 0.26 24.30 -21.47
CA ILE A 123 -0.14 24.15 -22.88
C ILE A 123 1.09 23.91 -23.77
N ASN A 124 2.21 24.61 -23.52
CA ASN A 124 3.46 24.40 -24.28
C ASN A 124 4.06 23.01 -24.05
N ASP A 125 3.93 22.47 -22.85
CA ASP A 125 4.26 21.09 -22.55
C ASP A 125 3.42 20.13 -23.44
N LEU A 126 2.11 20.36 -23.57
CA LEU A 126 1.29 19.55 -24.46
C LEU A 126 1.78 19.61 -25.92
N LYS A 127 2.02 20.82 -26.45
CA LYS A 127 2.57 21.04 -27.81
C LYS A 127 3.90 20.34 -28.05
N THR A 128 4.71 20.18 -27.01
CA THR A 128 6.04 19.58 -27.12
C THR A 128 5.98 18.05 -27.09
N TYR A 129 5.11 17.46 -26.25
CA TYR A 129 5.13 16.03 -25.94
C TYR A 129 4.05 15.21 -26.67
N LEU A 130 2.86 15.76 -26.96
CA LEU A 130 1.78 14.99 -27.60
C LEU A 130 2.11 14.62 -29.06
N PRO A 131 2.57 15.54 -29.93
CA PRO A 131 2.90 15.21 -31.31
C PRO A 131 4.05 14.19 -31.46
N LYS A 132 4.93 14.08 -30.45
CA LYS A 132 6.05 13.13 -30.42
C LYS A 132 5.69 11.78 -29.80
N SER A 133 4.46 11.62 -29.33
CA SER A 133 4.03 10.43 -28.61
C SER A 133 3.58 9.30 -29.54
N SER A 134 3.50 8.09 -29.00
CA SER A 134 2.87 6.98 -29.72
C SER A 134 1.38 7.23 -29.85
N VAL A 135 0.78 6.71 -30.93
CA VAL A 135 -0.65 6.81 -31.19
C VAL A 135 -1.28 5.44 -30.98
N THR A 136 -2.46 5.38 -30.36
CA THR A 136 -3.22 4.14 -30.20
C THR A 136 -3.76 3.64 -31.54
N GLU A 137 -4.19 2.39 -31.61
CA GLU A 137 -4.84 1.87 -32.84
C GLU A 137 -6.10 2.69 -33.20
N ASP A 138 -6.76 3.26 -32.20
CA ASP A 138 -7.96 4.10 -32.32
C ASP A 138 -7.65 5.56 -32.73
N GLY A 139 -6.38 5.97 -32.73
CA GLY A 139 -5.94 7.27 -33.21
C GLY A 139 -5.71 8.35 -32.14
N TYR A 140 -5.64 8.00 -30.85
CA TYR A 140 -5.35 8.93 -29.75
C TYR A 140 -3.86 8.98 -29.41
N TYR A 141 -3.36 10.16 -29.02
CA TYR A 141 -2.01 10.28 -28.48
C TYR A 141 -1.85 9.59 -27.12
N LYS A 142 -0.70 8.95 -26.90
CA LYS A 142 -0.34 8.25 -25.66
C LYS A 142 1.06 8.66 -25.19
N PRO A 143 1.20 9.86 -24.59
CA PRO A 143 2.50 10.35 -24.16
C PRO A 143 3.11 9.48 -23.05
N ALA A 144 4.43 9.28 -23.11
CA ALA A 144 5.16 8.59 -22.06
C ALA A 144 5.26 9.43 -20.78
N LYS A 145 5.33 10.76 -20.93
CA LYS A 145 5.36 11.72 -19.81
C LYS A 145 4.00 11.70 -19.11
N LYS A 146 4.00 11.44 -17.80
CA LYS A 146 2.78 11.32 -16.97
C LYS A 146 2.35 12.62 -16.28
N LYS A 147 3.23 13.62 -16.21
CA LYS A 147 2.92 14.97 -15.70
C LYS A 147 2.55 15.89 -16.87
N LEU A 148 1.32 15.78 -17.34
CA LEU A 148 0.73 16.63 -18.37
C LEU A 148 -0.74 16.86 -18.03
N LEU A 149 -1.35 17.86 -18.66
CA LEU A 149 -2.79 18.09 -18.55
C LEU A 149 -3.57 16.86 -19.04
N ASP A 150 -4.75 16.64 -18.46
CA ASP A 150 -5.62 15.51 -18.74
C ASP A 150 -6.35 15.76 -20.06
N LEU A 151 -5.66 15.39 -21.14
CA LEU A 151 -6.08 15.62 -22.51
C LEU A 151 -6.00 14.33 -23.32
N ASN A 152 -7.15 13.88 -23.84
CA ASN A 152 -7.24 12.76 -24.77
C ASN A 152 -7.69 13.26 -26.14
N VAL A 153 -6.78 13.36 -27.09
CA VAL A 153 -7.05 13.89 -28.42
C VAL A 153 -6.36 13.09 -29.52
N SER A 154 -6.97 13.12 -30.70
CA SER A 154 -6.36 12.64 -31.92
C SER A 154 -5.52 13.73 -32.60
N ASP A 155 -4.78 13.31 -33.62
CA ASP A 155 -3.99 14.20 -34.48
C ASP A 155 -4.85 15.31 -35.11
N THR A 156 -6.06 14.99 -35.56
CA THR A 156 -7.00 15.95 -36.16
C THR A 156 -7.64 16.89 -35.15
N GLY A 157 -7.79 16.44 -33.90
CA GLY A 157 -8.40 17.23 -32.81
C GLY A 157 -7.40 18.11 -32.06
N PHE A 158 -6.09 17.93 -32.27
CA PHE A 158 -5.07 18.54 -31.43
C PHE A 158 -5.12 20.07 -31.41
N ASP A 159 -5.11 20.70 -32.59
CA ASP A 159 -5.08 22.16 -32.69
C ASP A 159 -6.36 22.80 -32.12
N SER A 160 -7.52 22.19 -32.40
CA SER A 160 -8.81 22.62 -31.85
C SER A 160 -8.84 22.55 -30.32
N ALA A 161 -8.26 21.49 -29.74
CA ALA A 161 -8.19 21.33 -28.30
C ALA A 161 -7.26 22.37 -27.64
N ILE A 162 -6.11 22.66 -28.27
CA ILE A 162 -5.18 23.68 -27.81
C ILE A 162 -5.81 25.09 -27.88
N GLU A 163 -6.54 25.39 -28.96
CA GLU A 163 -7.28 26.65 -29.08
C GLU A 163 -8.32 26.79 -27.95
N PHE A 164 -9.10 25.74 -27.72
CA PHE A 164 -10.07 25.71 -26.62
C PHE A 164 -9.40 25.92 -25.26
N LEU A 165 -8.34 25.17 -24.94
CA LEU A 165 -7.63 25.28 -23.67
C LEU A 165 -7.05 26.67 -23.46
N SER A 166 -6.52 27.30 -24.52
CA SER A 166 -5.99 28.67 -24.46
C SER A 166 -7.10 29.65 -24.07
N ARG A 167 -8.24 29.63 -24.76
CA ARG A 167 -9.39 30.50 -24.44
C ARG A 167 -10.00 30.21 -23.07
N PHE A 168 -10.05 28.94 -22.68
CA PHE A 168 -10.55 28.52 -21.38
C PHE A 168 -9.64 29.04 -20.26
N PHE A 169 -8.32 28.90 -20.40
CA PHE A 169 -7.36 29.38 -19.41
C PHE A 169 -7.34 30.91 -19.32
N ASP A 170 -7.52 31.61 -20.44
CA ASP A 170 -7.68 33.07 -20.42
C ASP A 170 -8.94 33.50 -19.68
N ALA A 171 -10.07 32.80 -19.89
CA ALA A 171 -11.31 33.08 -19.21
C ALA A 171 -11.23 32.80 -17.70
N LEU A 172 -10.59 31.70 -17.30
CA LEU A 172 -10.29 31.39 -15.90
C LEU A 172 -9.35 32.44 -15.28
N GLY A 173 -8.32 32.86 -16.03
CA GLY A 173 -7.35 33.87 -15.61
C GLY A 173 -7.98 35.23 -15.36
N LYS A 174 -8.95 35.63 -16.19
CA LYS A 174 -9.75 36.86 -15.99
C LYS A 174 -10.55 36.85 -14.67
N GLN A 175 -10.97 35.68 -14.21
CA GLN A 175 -11.65 35.50 -12.92
C GLN A 175 -10.67 35.32 -11.75
N GLY A 176 -9.36 35.35 -12.01
CA GLY A 176 -8.32 35.16 -11.00
C GLY A 176 -8.00 33.71 -10.67
N TYR A 177 -8.62 32.74 -11.34
CA TYR A 177 -8.38 31.31 -11.09
C TYR A 177 -7.01 30.88 -11.62
N ARG A 178 -6.45 29.81 -11.04
CA ARG A 178 -5.14 29.26 -11.43
C ARG A 178 -5.29 27.81 -11.86
N VAL A 179 -4.46 27.37 -12.80
CA VAL A 179 -4.41 25.97 -13.23
C VAL A 179 -3.07 25.35 -12.84
N THR A 180 -3.10 24.18 -12.22
CA THR A 180 -1.93 23.42 -11.80
C THR A 180 -2.10 21.93 -12.11
N LEU A 181 -0.99 21.18 -12.13
CA LEU A 181 -1.00 19.72 -12.25
C LEU A 181 -0.80 19.03 -10.90
N ASP A 182 -0.58 19.78 -9.83
CA ASP A 182 -0.24 19.22 -8.52
C ASP A 182 -0.59 20.23 -7.43
N VAL A 183 -1.02 19.72 -6.28
CA VAL A 183 -1.26 20.50 -5.07
C VAL A 183 -0.38 19.89 -3.98
N PRO A 184 0.65 20.61 -3.49
CA PRO A 184 1.57 20.06 -2.50
C PRO A 184 0.86 19.57 -1.24
N GLY A 185 0.97 18.26 -0.97
CA GLY A 185 0.51 17.65 0.29
C GLY A 185 -0.86 16.97 0.25
N GLU A 186 -1.60 17.05 -0.86
CA GLU A 186 -2.92 16.42 -0.99
C GLU A 186 -2.94 15.45 -2.19
N ARG A 187 -3.42 14.21 -1.97
CA ARG A 187 -3.69 13.28 -3.07
C ARG A 187 -5.07 13.59 -3.63
N MET A 188 -5.10 14.16 -4.82
CA MET A 188 -6.33 14.49 -5.53
C MET A 188 -6.76 13.34 -6.42
N HIS A 189 -8.02 12.90 -6.28
CA HIS A 189 -8.57 11.82 -7.09
C HIS A 189 -8.90 12.30 -8.51
N ARG A 190 -8.72 11.41 -9.50
CA ARG A 190 -9.09 11.66 -10.89
C ARG A 190 -10.39 10.91 -11.22
N ALA A 191 -11.44 11.62 -11.62
CA ALA A 191 -12.65 10.99 -12.09
C ALA A 191 -12.45 10.32 -13.46
N ASP A 192 -13.07 9.15 -13.64
CA ASP A 192 -13.19 8.53 -14.95
C ASP A 192 -14.11 9.36 -15.87
N ILE A 193 -13.79 9.33 -17.16
CA ILE A 193 -14.54 10.00 -18.22
C ILE A 193 -15.10 8.96 -19.18
N ASP A 194 -16.37 9.13 -19.55
CA ASP A 194 -16.99 8.41 -20.66
C ASP A 194 -17.03 9.32 -21.88
N ILE A 195 -16.20 9.01 -22.88
CA ILE A 195 -16.00 9.82 -24.08
C ILE A 195 -16.93 9.42 -25.22
N LYS A 196 -17.86 8.49 -25.01
CA LYS A 196 -18.86 8.12 -26.02
C LYS A 196 -19.72 9.31 -26.37
N GLU A 197 -19.93 9.53 -27.66
CA GLU A 197 -20.78 10.61 -28.12
C GLU A 197 -22.24 10.42 -27.73
N ASP A 198 -22.78 9.24 -28.04
CA ASP A 198 -24.08 8.79 -27.53
C ASP A 198 -23.82 7.70 -26.48
N PRO A 199 -24.19 7.92 -25.20
CA PRO A 199 -24.05 6.92 -24.15
C PRO A 199 -24.81 5.62 -24.45
N LYS A 200 -25.87 5.67 -25.27
CA LYS A 200 -26.67 4.50 -25.66
C LYS A 200 -26.03 3.69 -26.78
N GLU A 201 -24.99 4.22 -27.44
CA GLU A 201 -24.31 3.56 -28.54
C GLU A 201 -23.48 2.37 -28.02
N GLY A 202 -23.66 1.22 -28.68
CA GLY A 202 -22.83 0.05 -28.46
C GLY A 202 -21.37 0.34 -28.76
N GLY A 203 -20.47 -0.44 -28.18
CA GLY A 203 -19.02 -0.27 -28.38
C GLY A 203 -18.26 -0.70 -27.14
N TYR A 204 -17.16 -1.41 -27.38
CA TYR A 204 -16.27 -1.86 -26.31
C TYR A 204 -15.55 -0.65 -25.70
N ARG A 205 -15.58 -0.55 -24.37
CA ARG A 205 -14.75 0.39 -23.63
C ARG A 205 -13.33 -0.16 -23.64
N TRP A 206 -12.49 0.31 -24.56
CA TRP A 206 -11.07 -0.01 -24.50
C TRP A 206 -10.40 0.90 -23.47
N ASP A 207 -9.74 0.30 -22.47
CA ASP A 207 -8.95 0.96 -21.41
C ASP A 207 -7.67 1.65 -21.93
N ASN A 208 -7.63 2.02 -23.22
CA ASN A 208 -6.45 2.51 -23.90
C ASN A 208 -6.24 4.02 -23.79
N LEU A 209 -7.20 4.75 -23.20
CA LEU A 209 -7.05 6.19 -22.97
C LEU A 209 -5.84 6.47 -22.10
N TRP A 210 -5.09 7.49 -22.51
CA TRP A 210 -3.96 7.92 -21.72
C TRP A 210 -4.45 8.57 -20.42
N ARG A 211 -3.74 8.26 -19.33
CA ARG A 211 -4.04 8.76 -17.98
C ARG A 211 -2.81 9.47 -17.42
N PRO A 212 -2.94 10.74 -17.00
CA PRO A 212 -1.91 11.42 -16.25
C PRO A 212 -1.79 10.83 -14.83
N TYR A 213 -0.64 11.07 -14.17
CA TYR A 213 -0.46 10.67 -12.77
C TYR A 213 -1.23 11.59 -11.81
N THR A 214 -1.42 12.84 -12.19
CA THR A 214 -2.15 13.83 -11.42
C THR A 214 -3.27 14.44 -12.27
N PRO A 215 -4.43 14.76 -11.67
CA PRO A 215 -5.49 15.44 -12.39
C PRO A 215 -5.08 16.87 -12.75
N SER A 216 -5.76 17.45 -13.73
CA SER A 216 -5.61 18.89 -14.03
C SER A 216 -6.48 19.67 -13.07
N ILE A 217 -5.87 20.54 -12.26
CA ILE A 217 -6.52 21.19 -11.13
C ILE A 217 -6.72 22.68 -11.44
N ILE A 218 -7.90 23.20 -11.14
CA ILE A 218 -8.27 24.61 -11.13
C ILE A 218 -8.37 25.02 -9.66
N CYS A 219 -7.53 25.96 -9.24
CA CYS A 219 -7.55 26.55 -7.92
C CYS A 219 -8.47 27.77 -7.91
N ILE A 220 -9.49 27.74 -7.05
CA ILE A 220 -10.44 28.82 -6.77
C ILE A 220 -10.30 29.16 -5.29
N GLY A 221 -9.51 30.19 -4.97
CA GLY A 221 -9.13 30.47 -3.58
C GLY A 221 -8.42 29.27 -2.96
N ASP A 222 -8.94 28.76 -1.85
CA ASP A 222 -8.41 27.59 -1.13
C ASP A 222 -9.00 26.25 -1.61
N MET A 223 -9.91 26.28 -2.59
CA MET A 223 -10.60 25.09 -3.08
C MET A 223 -10.12 24.67 -4.46
N HIS A 224 -10.10 23.35 -4.65
CA HIS A 224 -9.60 22.71 -5.86
C HIS A 224 -10.74 22.05 -6.62
N PHE A 225 -10.78 22.31 -7.92
CA PHE A 225 -11.62 21.61 -8.88
C PHE A 225 -10.71 20.89 -9.86
N ALA A 226 -11.15 19.78 -10.41
CA ALA A 226 -10.40 19.09 -11.45
C ALA A 226 -11.19 19.06 -12.75
N PHE A 227 -10.45 18.99 -13.87
CA PHE A 227 -11.04 18.87 -15.18
C PHE A 227 -10.30 17.86 -16.05
N ASN A 228 -11.03 17.31 -17.00
CA ASN A 228 -10.50 16.49 -18.08
C ASN A 228 -11.12 16.93 -19.40
N LEU A 229 -10.32 16.92 -20.46
CA LEU A 229 -10.75 17.26 -21.81
C LEU A 229 -10.50 16.06 -22.71
N ALA A 230 -11.53 15.61 -23.41
CA ALA A 230 -11.40 14.51 -24.35
C ALA A 230 -12.14 14.79 -25.64
N GLU A 231 -11.57 14.34 -26.75
CA GLU A 231 -12.29 14.17 -28.00
C GLU A 231 -13.24 12.98 -27.87
N MET A 232 -14.47 13.15 -28.34
CA MET A 232 -15.55 12.18 -28.21
C MET A 232 -15.42 11.10 -29.30
N THR A 233 -15.87 9.89 -28.99
CA THR A 233 -15.85 8.75 -29.91
C THR A 233 -17.23 8.42 -30.43
N GLU A 234 -17.29 8.00 -31.69
CA GLU A 234 -18.46 7.35 -32.30
C GLU A 234 -18.12 5.89 -32.67
N TYR A 235 -19.12 5.03 -32.69
CA TYR A 235 -18.94 3.62 -33.04
C TYR A 235 -19.24 3.36 -34.52
N VAL A 236 -18.20 3.38 -35.35
CA VAL A 236 -18.35 3.38 -36.81
C VAL A 236 -17.57 2.26 -37.50
N PRO A 237 -18.04 1.79 -38.67
CA PRO A 237 -17.27 0.93 -39.56
C PRO A 237 -15.87 1.48 -39.82
N ALA A 238 -14.86 0.66 -39.60
CA ALA A 238 -13.48 1.06 -39.77
C ALA A 238 -12.65 -0.04 -40.42
N LYS A 239 -11.65 0.37 -41.20
CA LYS A 239 -10.65 -0.52 -41.80
C LYS A 239 -9.29 -0.30 -41.13
N LYS A 240 -8.57 -1.39 -40.86
CA LYS A 240 -7.22 -1.33 -40.29
C LYS A 240 -6.22 -1.05 -41.41
N ILE A 241 -5.57 0.11 -41.38
CA ILE A 241 -4.52 0.53 -42.31
C ILE A 241 -3.25 0.79 -41.50
N LYS A 242 -2.14 0.12 -41.83
CA LYS A 242 -0.83 0.33 -41.19
C LYS A 242 -0.91 0.36 -39.65
N ASN A 243 -1.65 -0.59 -39.09
CA ASN A 243 -1.89 -0.76 -37.65
C ASN A 243 -2.76 0.31 -36.96
N ARG A 244 -3.53 1.10 -37.72
CA ARG A 244 -4.50 2.08 -37.21
C ARG A 244 -5.88 1.86 -37.84
N TYR A 245 -6.94 2.06 -37.06
CA TYR A 245 -8.30 2.07 -37.59
C TYR A 245 -8.63 3.43 -38.21
N VAL A 246 -9.09 3.39 -39.45
CA VAL A 246 -9.53 4.58 -40.19
C VAL A 246 -10.98 4.37 -40.59
N ARG A 247 -11.81 5.43 -40.50
CA ARG A 247 -13.21 5.40 -40.90
C ARG A 247 -13.36 4.85 -42.32
N ASP A 248 -14.27 3.89 -42.48
CA ASP A 248 -14.66 3.40 -43.79
C ASP A 248 -15.92 4.15 -44.27
N GLU A 249 -15.72 5.28 -44.94
CA GLU A 249 -16.83 6.11 -45.42
C GLU A 249 -17.73 5.40 -46.44
N GLN A 250 -17.18 4.50 -47.25
CA GLN A 250 -17.97 3.73 -48.22
C GLN A 250 -18.89 2.76 -47.48
N MET A 251 -18.35 2.05 -46.50
CA MET A 251 -19.12 1.14 -45.66
C MET A 251 -20.18 1.87 -44.83
N VAL A 252 -19.87 3.06 -44.29
CA VAL A 252 -20.83 3.91 -43.59
C VAL A 252 -22.01 4.30 -44.51
N ARG A 253 -21.74 4.64 -45.78
CA ARG A 253 -22.78 4.98 -46.76
C ARG A 253 -23.65 3.77 -47.10
N TRP A 254 -23.06 2.58 -47.26
CA TRP A 254 -23.80 1.36 -47.58
C TRP A 254 -24.71 0.90 -46.45
N ILE A 255 -24.26 1.02 -45.20
CA ILE A 255 -25.06 0.64 -44.01
C ILE A 255 -26.22 1.61 -43.73
N ARG A 256 -26.13 2.89 -44.13
CA ARG A 256 -27.25 3.85 -43.96
C ARG A 256 -28.43 3.61 -44.92
N GLY A 257 -28.28 2.77 -45.94
CA GLY A 257 -29.33 2.46 -46.93
C GLY A 257 -30.29 1.35 -46.48
N LYS A 258 -31.28 1.03 -47.32
CA LYS A 258 -32.27 -0.05 -47.09
C LYS A 258 -31.67 -1.47 -47.09
N ASN A 259 -30.39 -1.64 -47.44
CA ASN A 259 -29.71 -2.92 -47.59
C ASN A 259 -28.63 -3.12 -46.51
N SER A 260 -28.96 -2.92 -45.23
CA SER A 260 -28.01 -3.04 -44.12
C SER A 260 -27.77 -4.49 -43.67
N GLU A 261 -28.68 -5.42 -43.97
CA GLU A 261 -28.61 -6.83 -43.55
C GLU A 261 -27.34 -7.60 -43.98
N PRO A 262 -26.77 -7.41 -45.20
CA PRO A 262 -25.54 -8.11 -45.61
C PRO A 262 -24.31 -7.72 -44.79
N PHE A 263 -24.37 -6.60 -44.07
CA PHE A 263 -23.23 -5.96 -43.42
C PHE A 263 -23.19 -6.16 -41.89
N LEU A 264 -23.93 -7.15 -41.37
CA LEU A 264 -23.95 -7.48 -39.94
C LEU A 264 -22.56 -7.83 -39.37
N HIS A 265 -21.65 -8.35 -40.20
CA HIS A 265 -20.29 -8.77 -39.82
C HIS A 265 -19.22 -7.67 -39.98
N VAL A 266 -19.61 -6.44 -40.31
CA VAL A 266 -18.65 -5.35 -40.49
C VAL A 266 -18.01 -4.99 -39.16
N SER A 267 -16.67 -5.04 -39.12
CA SER A 267 -15.89 -4.60 -37.96
C SER A 267 -16.11 -3.11 -37.70
N LYS A 268 -16.75 -2.80 -36.56
CA LYS A 268 -16.96 -1.44 -36.06
C LYS A 268 -15.93 -1.15 -34.98
N HIS A 269 -15.40 0.07 -34.97
CA HIS A 269 -14.42 0.53 -34.00
C HIS A 269 -14.81 1.91 -33.46
N THR A 270 -14.37 2.22 -32.25
CA THR A 270 -14.59 3.50 -31.60
C THR A 270 -13.56 4.52 -32.10
N LEU A 271 -14.00 5.47 -32.94
CA LEU A 271 -13.10 6.43 -33.58
C LEU A 271 -13.38 7.88 -33.13
N PRO A 272 -12.35 8.74 -33.05
CA PRO A 272 -12.47 10.15 -32.65
C PRO A 272 -13.30 10.98 -33.65
N THR A 273 -14.25 11.77 -33.15
CA THR A 273 -15.26 12.52 -33.94
C THR A 273 -14.85 13.94 -34.34
N GLY A 274 -13.79 14.50 -33.76
CA GLY A 274 -13.44 15.91 -33.85
C GLY A 274 -14.23 16.81 -32.90
N ARG A 275 -15.15 16.27 -32.08
CA ARG A 275 -15.92 17.02 -31.09
C ARG A 275 -15.42 16.73 -29.68
N PHE A 276 -15.52 17.72 -28.80
CA PHE A 276 -14.93 17.65 -27.47
C PHE A 276 -15.97 17.53 -26.35
N LEU A 277 -15.58 16.83 -25.29
CA LEU A 277 -16.23 16.74 -24.00
C LEU A 277 -15.27 17.29 -22.95
N LEU A 278 -15.72 18.28 -22.20
CA LEU A 278 -15.07 18.73 -20.97
C LEU A 278 -15.86 18.22 -19.78
N GLN A 279 -15.22 17.56 -18.83
CA GLN A 279 -15.85 17.25 -17.54
C GLN A 279 -15.11 17.98 -16.41
N LEU A 280 -15.91 18.68 -15.59
CA LEU A 280 -15.50 19.33 -14.36
C LEU A 280 -15.94 18.46 -13.19
N TYR A 281 -15.08 18.26 -12.20
CA TYR A 281 -15.40 17.40 -11.07
C TYR A 281 -14.65 17.81 -9.81
N SER A 282 -15.14 17.33 -8.66
CA SER A 282 -14.47 17.48 -7.37
C SER A 282 -13.32 16.47 -7.27
N PRO A 283 -12.08 16.91 -7.01
CA PRO A 283 -10.96 16.00 -6.79
C PRO A 283 -10.96 15.35 -5.40
N TYR A 284 -11.85 15.80 -4.50
CA TYR A 284 -11.96 15.29 -3.14
C TYR A 284 -12.81 14.03 -3.11
N GLU A 285 -12.30 12.95 -2.51
CA GLU A 285 -13.04 11.69 -2.35
C GLU A 285 -14.34 11.87 -1.54
N SER A 286 -14.39 12.89 -0.69
CA SER A 286 -15.52 13.19 0.18
C SER A 286 -16.69 13.90 -0.52
N ALA A 287 -16.51 14.39 -1.75
CA ALA A 287 -17.50 15.17 -2.47
C ALA A 287 -17.72 14.61 -3.88
N ASP A 288 -18.87 13.95 -4.10
CA ASP A 288 -19.27 13.44 -5.42
C ASP A 288 -19.97 14.55 -6.21
N TRP A 289 -19.16 15.45 -6.79
CA TRP A 289 -19.63 16.49 -7.69
C TRP A 289 -18.97 16.34 -9.06
N ARG A 290 -19.79 16.29 -10.11
CA ARG A 290 -19.34 16.15 -11.50
C ARG A 290 -20.33 16.78 -12.47
N VAL A 291 -19.81 17.49 -13.47
CA VAL A 291 -20.60 18.13 -14.52
C VAL A 291 -19.90 17.93 -15.87
N GLN A 292 -20.67 17.57 -16.90
CA GLN A 292 -20.16 17.32 -18.25
C GLN A 292 -20.68 18.36 -19.24
N PHE A 293 -19.80 18.87 -20.09
CA PHE A 293 -20.09 19.82 -21.16
C PHE A 293 -19.68 19.21 -22.50
N ARG A 294 -20.68 18.84 -23.31
CA ARG A 294 -20.49 18.20 -24.61
C ARG A 294 -20.59 19.22 -25.74
N GLN A 295 -19.70 19.11 -26.72
CA GLN A 295 -19.81 19.84 -27.97
C GLN A 295 -20.84 19.17 -28.88
N THR A 296 -21.82 19.94 -29.34
CA THR A 296 -22.81 19.49 -30.32
C THR A 296 -22.58 20.19 -31.66
N LYS A 297 -23.30 19.77 -32.70
CA LYS A 297 -23.25 20.43 -34.01
C LYS A 297 -23.73 21.89 -33.95
N GLN A 298 -24.57 22.22 -32.99
CA GLN A 298 -25.20 23.53 -32.85
C GLN A 298 -24.50 24.41 -31.80
N CYS A 299 -23.81 23.81 -30.83
CA CYS A 299 -23.17 24.52 -29.73
C CYS A 299 -21.70 24.11 -29.61
N GLY A 300 -20.82 25.08 -29.86
CA GLY A 300 -19.39 24.92 -29.64
C GLY A 300 -19.04 24.76 -28.16
N LEU A 301 -17.89 24.17 -27.88
CA LEU A 301 -17.41 24.06 -26.50
C LEU A 301 -16.98 25.43 -25.95
N ILE A 302 -16.39 26.27 -26.80
CA ILE A 302 -15.91 27.62 -26.45
C ILE A 302 -17.07 28.53 -25.99
N SER A 303 -18.24 28.46 -26.63
CA SER A 303 -19.41 29.26 -26.25
C SER A 303 -19.97 28.87 -24.88
N GLN A 304 -19.64 27.69 -24.37
CA GLN A 304 -20.10 27.21 -23.06
C GLN A 304 -19.17 27.65 -21.91
N ILE A 305 -18.02 28.27 -22.19
CA ILE A 305 -17.05 28.71 -21.17
C ILE A 305 -17.68 29.59 -20.09
N PRO A 306 -18.52 30.61 -20.39
CA PRO A 306 -19.16 31.40 -19.35
C PRO A 306 -20.05 30.56 -18.42
N LYS A 307 -20.76 29.57 -18.98
CA LYS A 307 -21.60 28.63 -18.22
C LYS A 307 -20.74 27.73 -17.32
N MET A 308 -19.60 27.25 -17.82
CA MET A 308 -18.65 26.45 -17.02
C MET A 308 -18.15 27.23 -15.81
N ILE A 309 -17.83 28.52 -15.99
CA ILE A 309 -17.38 29.40 -14.90
C ILE A 309 -18.49 29.61 -13.86
N SER A 310 -19.73 29.87 -14.28
CA SER A 310 -20.88 30.00 -13.36
C SER A 310 -21.08 28.73 -12.53
N VAL A 311 -21.04 27.57 -13.17
CA VAL A 311 -21.18 26.27 -12.51
C VAL A 311 -20.08 26.02 -11.48
N LEU A 312 -18.84 26.43 -11.76
CA LEU A 312 -17.74 26.36 -10.78
C LEU A 312 -18.02 27.25 -9.56
N GLN A 313 -18.49 28.48 -9.78
CA GLN A 313 -18.81 29.43 -8.71
C GLN A 313 -19.96 28.92 -7.81
N GLU A 314 -21.00 28.35 -8.41
CA GLU A 314 -22.13 27.75 -7.68
C GLU A 314 -21.73 26.49 -6.90
N ALA A 315 -20.77 25.72 -7.42
CA ALA A 315 -20.30 24.48 -6.78
C ALA A 315 -19.40 24.72 -5.56
N VAL A 316 -18.77 25.90 -5.46
CA VAL A 316 -17.89 26.27 -4.33
C VAL A 316 -18.58 26.05 -2.97
N PRO A 317 -19.69 26.72 -2.63
CA PRO A 317 -20.33 26.55 -1.33
C PRO A 317 -20.83 25.12 -1.07
N LEU A 318 -21.25 24.41 -2.12
CA LEU A 318 -21.74 23.02 -2.01
C LEU A 318 -20.62 22.07 -1.59
N ILE A 319 -19.46 22.13 -2.26
CA ILE A 319 -18.32 21.26 -1.96
C ILE A 319 -17.72 21.63 -0.60
N ALA A 320 -17.64 22.92 -0.26
CA ALA A 320 -17.16 23.36 1.05
C ALA A 320 -17.98 22.74 2.19
N LYS A 321 -19.31 22.70 2.05
CA LYS A 321 -20.21 22.05 3.02
C LYS A 321 -19.94 20.54 3.12
N GLN A 322 -19.83 19.85 1.99
CA GLN A 322 -19.57 18.40 1.95
C GLN A 322 -18.23 18.03 2.58
N LEU A 323 -17.19 18.86 2.38
CA LEU A 323 -15.87 18.66 2.98
C LEU A 323 -15.92 18.81 4.50
N GLU A 324 -16.66 19.79 5.02
CA GLU A 324 -16.79 19.97 6.46
C GLU A 324 -17.57 18.82 7.11
N GLU A 325 -18.68 18.40 6.50
CA GLU A 325 -19.43 17.21 6.94
C GLU A 325 -18.58 15.93 6.90
N ALA A 326 -17.67 15.80 5.94
CA ALA A 326 -16.74 14.68 5.88
C ALA A 326 -15.65 14.74 6.96
N ARG A 327 -15.15 15.94 7.29
CA ARG A 327 -14.19 16.13 8.40
C ARG A 327 -14.80 15.74 9.74
N ILE A 328 -16.02 16.20 10.03
CA ILE A 328 -16.74 15.88 11.27
C ILE A 328 -16.92 14.36 11.38
N ARG A 329 -17.43 13.71 10.33
CA ARG A 329 -17.61 12.25 10.31
C ARG A 329 -16.31 11.47 10.47
N ALA A 330 -15.22 11.94 9.87
CA ALA A 330 -13.91 11.30 9.98
C ALA A 330 -13.34 11.38 11.41
N GLU A 331 -13.55 12.52 12.08
CA GLU A 331 -13.16 12.71 13.48
C GLU A 331 -13.99 11.83 14.42
N GLU A 332 -15.31 11.81 14.25
CA GLU A 332 -16.21 10.92 14.99
C GLU A 332 -15.83 9.45 14.81
N TRP A 333 -15.54 9.03 13.58
CA TRP A 333 -15.07 7.68 13.27
C TRP A 333 -13.73 7.37 13.95
N ARG A 334 -12.78 8.32 13.97
CA ARG A 334 -11.49 8.15 14.65
C ARG A 334 -11.70 7.90 16.14
N ILE A 335 -12.48 8.77 16.79
CA ILE A 335 -12.81 8.65 18.22
C ILE A 335 -13.51 7.32 18.49
N GLN A 336 -14.47 6.93 17.66
CA GLN A 336 -15.18 5.66 17.80
C GLN A 336 -14.24 4.45 17.67
N ARG A 337 -13.36 4.45 16.66
CA ARG A 337 -12.39 3.36 16.48
C ARG A 337 -11.38 3.27 17.62
N GLU A 338 -10.93 4.39 18.15
CA GLU A 338 -10.03 4.39 19.32
C GLU A 338 -10.71 3.77 20.55
N ARG A 339 -11.99 4.10 20.78
CA ARG A 339 -12.81 3.50 21.86
C ARG A 339 -12.99 2.00 21.65
N GLU A 340 -13.37 1.58 20.44
CA GLU A 340 -13.54 0.17 20.09
C GLU A 340 -12.23 -0.62 20.23
N HIS A 341 -11.12 -0.04 19.79
CA HIS A 341 -9.80 -0.64 19.90
C HIS A 341 -9.36 -0.77 21.36
N ALA A 342 -9.63 0.22 22.21
CA ALA A 342 -9.37 0.13 23.65
C ALA A 342 -10.20 -0.98 24.32
N ILE A 343 -11.49 -1.08 23.99
CA ILE A 343 -12.37 -2.15 24.49
C ILE A 343 -11.87 -3.52 24.00
N TYR A 344 -11.41 -3.62 22.76
CA TYR A 344 -10.86 -4.84 22.19
C TYR A 344 -9.59 -5.28 22.93
N LEU A 345 -8.63 -4.37 23.14
CA LEU A 345 -7.40 -4.66 23.88
C LEU A 345 -7.69 -5.13 25.31
N GLU A 346 -8.67 -4.52 25.98
CA GLU A 346 -9.05 -4.93 27.34
C GLU A 346 -9.69 -6.32 27.35
N LYS A 347 -10.55 -6.64 26.38
CA LYS A 347 -11.11 -8.00 26.22
C LYS A 347 -10.03 -9.03 25.92
N GLU A 348 -9.05 -8.70 25.08
CA GLU A 348 -7.93 -9.59 24.79
C GLU A 348 -7.07 -9.82 26.03
N ARG A 349 -6.84 -8.79 26.86
CA ARG A 349 -6.12 -8.90 28.14
C ARG A 349 -6.85 -9.85 29.10
N ILE A 350 -8.16 -9.64 29.29
CA ILE A 350 -8.99 -10.51 30.14
C ILE A 350 -8.98 -11.94 29.61
N ARG A 351 -9.13 -12.14 28.29
CA ARG A 351 -9.07 -13.48 27.69
C ARG A 351 -7.73 -14.17 27.95
N GLN A 352 -6.62 -13.45 27.78
CA GLN A 352 -5.29 -13.99 28.06
C GLN A 352 -5.11 -14.36 29.54
N GLU A 353 -5.62 -13.54 30.45
CA GLU A 353 -5.61 -13.83 31.90
C GLU A 353 -6.42 -15.07 32.24
N GLU A 354 -7.63 -15.20 31.68
CA GLU A 354 -8.48 -16.39 31.84
C GLU A 354 -7.84 -17.65 31.25
N GLU A 355 -7.25 -17.55 30.06
CA GLU A 355 -6.52 -18.65 29.41
C GLU A 355 -5.31 -19.09 30.26
N ALA A 356 -4.52 -18.13 30.75
CA ALA A 356 -3.36 -18.41 31.60
C ALA A 356 -3.78 -19.04 32.94
N TYR A 357 -4.86 -18.53 33.54
CA TYR A 357 -5.44 -19.07 34.77
C TYR A 357 -5.93 -20.50 34.57
N ASN A 358 -6.73 -20.74 33.53
CA ASN A 358 -7.27 -22.05 33.23
C ASN A 358 -6.17 -23.05 32.89
N ALA A 359 -5.17 -22.66 32.10
CA ALA A 359 -4.05 -23.53 31.74
C ALA A 359 -3.16 -23.88 32.93
N SER A 360 -2.93 -22.94 33.86
CA SER A 360 -2.18 -23.23 35.08
C SER A 360 -2.98 -24.15 36.02
N ARG A 361 -4.30 -23.94 36.11
CA ARG A 361 -5.21 -24.77 36.92
C ARG A 361 -5.31 -26.20 36.38
N THR A 362 -5.37 -26.39 35.07
CA THR A 362 -5.40 -27.72 34.46
C THR A 362 -4.09 -28.46 34.64
N GLU A 363 -2.95 -27.76 34.51
CA GLU A 363 -1.62 -28.32 34.79
C GLU A 363 -1.50 -28.77 36.25
N LEU A 364 -1.91 -27.92 37.21
CA LEU A 364 -1.89 -28.28 38.64
C LEU A 364 -2.78 -29.50 38.94
N LYS A 365 -3.99 -29.56 38.37
CA LYS A 365 -4.87 -30.73 38.50
C LYS A 365 -4.22 -31.99 37.94
N SER A 366 -3.56 -31.88 36.79
CA SER A 366 -2.82 -33.00 36.19
C SER A 366 -1.70 -33.49 37.12
N ILE A 367 -0.96 -32.57 37.76
CA ILE A 367 0.09 -32.92 38.73
C ILE A 367 -0.52 -33.62 39.95
N MET A 368 -1.64 -33.13 40.47
CA MET A 368 -2.35 -33.76 41.60
C MET A 368 -2.85 -35.17 41.25
N SER A 369 -3.43 -35.34 40.05
CA SER A 369 -3.89 -36.65 39.57
C SER A 369 -2.73 -37.63 39.44
N GLN A 370 -1.61 -37.19 38.86
CA GLN A 370 -0.42 -38.03 38.72
C GLN A 370 0.16 -38.42 40.08
N TRP A 371 0.27 -37.46 41.03
CA TRP A 371 0.72 -37.76 42.39
C TRP A 371 -0.19 -38.77 43.10
N ALA A 372 -1.51 -38.70 42.89
CA ALA A 372 -2.45 -39.67 43.46
C ALA A 372 -2.31 -41.07 42.84
N GLU A 373 -1.94 -41.19 41.57
CA GLU A 373 -1.57 -42.48 40.96
C GLU A 373 -0.23 -42.97 41.52
N ASP A 374 0.79 -42.10 41.61
CA ASP A 374 2.11 -42.42 42.16
C ASP A 374 1.99 -42.96 43.60
N LYS A 375 1.14 -42.35 44.43
CA LYS A 375 0.86 -42.82 45.79
C LYS A 375 0.13 -44.17 45.84
N ARG A 376 -0.82 -44.40 44.93
CA ARG A 376 -1.51 -45.70 44.81
C ARG A 376 -0.54 -46.82 44.40
N MET A 377 0.37 -46.53 43.46
CA MET A 377 1.41 -47.47 43.05
C MET A 377 2.41 -47.75 44.18
N GLU A 378 2.86 -46.72 44.92
CA GLU A 378 3.71 -46.92 46.10
C GLU A 378 3.03 -47.76 47.18
N GLN A 379 1.73 -47.54 47.42
CA GLN A 379 0.96 -48.33 48.37
C GLN A 379 0.88 -49.80 47.93
N PHE A 380 0.56 -50.06 46.66
CA PHE A 380 0.57 -51.41 46.09
C PHE A 380 1.93 -52.09 46.27
N PHE A 381 3.04 -51.39 46.01
CA PHE A 381 4.38 -51.96 46.22
C PHE A 381 4.66 -52.30 47.68
N ARG A 382 4.22 -51.45 48.63
CA ARG A 382 4.37 -51.75 50.06
C ARG A 382 3.57 -52.97 50.48
N GLU A 383 2.32 -53.07 50.02
CA GLU A 383 1.46 -54.23 50.30
C GLU A 383 2.04 -55.52 49.69
N ALA A 384 2.52 -55.46 48.44
CA ALA A 384 3.18 -56.59 47.77
C ALA A 384 4.49 -57.03 48.46
N GLU A 385 5.28 -56.08 49.00
CA GLU A 385 6.47 -56.41 49.81
C GLU A 385 6.10 -57.11 51.12
N LEU A 386 5.01 -56.68 51.78
CA LEU A 386 4.51 -57.30 53.01
C LEU A 386 4.00 -58.72 52.75
N ASP A 387 3.23 -58.92 51.68
CA ASP A 387 2.71 -60.24 51.30
C ASP A 387 3.86 -61.20 50.91
N ALA A 388 4.88 -60.69 50.21
CA ALA A 388 6.07 -61.47 49.82
C ALA A 388 6.90 -61.95 51.01
N ALA A 389 6.77 -61.33 52.20
CA ALA A 389 7.46 -61.77 53.40
C ALA A 389 6.98 -63.12 53.95
N SER A 390 5.81 -63.59 53.49
CA SER A 390 5.21 -64.88 53.89
C SER A 390 5.52 -66.05 52.93
N LEU A 391 6.28 -65.80 51.85
CA LEU A 391 6.61 -66.77 50.80
C LEU A 391 7.97 -67.47 51.02
N ASP A 392 8.20 -68.55 50.28
CA ASP A 392 9.46 -69.31 50.26
C ASP A 392 10.67 -68.45 49.79
N GLU A 393 11.87 -68.72 50.30
CA GLU A 393 13.06 -67.86 50.11
C GLU A 393 13.45 -67.69 48.63
N GLN A 394 13.28 -68.71 47.78
CA GLN A 394 13.54 -68.57 46.34
C GLN A 394 12.52 -67.67 45.63
N GLN A 395 11.24 -67.74 46.05
CA GLN A 395 10.17 -66.93 45.46
C GLN A 395 10.25 -65.47 45.91
N LYS A 396 10.62 -65.26 47.17
CA LYS A 396 10.84 -63.93 47.76
C LYS A 396 11.92 -63.14 47.03
N VAL A 397 13.04 -63.76 46.68
CA VAL A 397 14.12 -63.10 45.92
C VAL A 397 13.63 -62.65 44.54
N GLN A 398 12.89 -63.50 43.82
CA GLN A 398 12.34 -63.14 42.49
C GLN A 398 11.32 -62.00 42.56
N VAL A 399 10.45 -61.99 43.58
CA VAL A 399 9.44 -60.95 43.76
C VAL A 399 10.10 -59.61 44.12
N MET A 400 11.10 -59.61 45.00
CA MET A 400 11.85 -58.39 45.36
C MET A 400 12.63 -57.81 44.18
N GLU A 401 13.26 -58.65 43.35
CA GLU A 401 13.95 -58.21 42.13
C GLU A 401 12.97 -57.57 41.13
N ARG A 402 11.79 -58.18 40.94
CA ARG A 402 10.72 -57.63 40.09
C ARG A 402 10.17 -56.30 40.62
N LEU A 403 9.98 -56.18 41.94
CA LEU A 403 9.51 -54.94 42.58
C LEU A 403 10.55 -53.81 42.45
N GLN A 404 11.84 -54.12 42.54
CA GLN A 404 12.92 -53.15 42.36
C GLN A 404 12.97 -52.64 40.91
N LEU A 405 12.83 -53.53 39.92
CA LEU A 405 12.73 -53.15 38.50
C LEU A 405 11.48 -52.31 38.24
N ALA A 406 10.34 -52.64 38.86
CA ALA A 406 9.11 -51.86 38.74
C ALA A 406 9.25 -50.44 39.33
N ARG A 407 9.92 -50.29 40.48
CA ARG A 407 10.23 -48.98 41.06
C ARG A 407 11.19 -48.17 40.18
N GLN A 408 12.21 -48.80 39.60
CA GLN A 408 13.13 -48.12 38.67
C GLN A 408 12.45 -47.68 37.38
N PHE A 409 11.51 -48.47 36.86
CA PHE A 409 10.74 -48.12 35.66
C PHE A 409 9.78 -46.95 35.89
N LEU A 410 9.24 -46.80 37.12
CA LEU A 410 8.27 -45.76 37.48
C LEU A 410 8.90 -44.51 38.11
N LEU A 411 10.24 -44.45 38.23
CA LEU A 411 10.98 -43.23 38.62
C LEU A 411 10.95 -42.21 37.46
N GLU A 412 9.79 -41.60 37.24
CA GLU A 412 9.69 -40.30 36.60
C GLU A 412 9.96 -39.16 37.59
N ASP A 413 9.86 -37.90 37.13
CA ASP A 413 9.91 -36.71 37.99
C ASP A 413 9.09 -36.92 39.26
N THR A 414 9.69 -36.73 40.43
CA THR A 414 8.95 -36.73 41.69
C THR A 414 7.89 -35.62 41.68
N ALA A 415 6.80 -35.77 42.44
CA ALA A 415 5.75 -34.75 42.48
C ALA A 415 6.29 -33.36 42.88
N VAL A 416 7.37 -33.30 43.65
CA VAL A 416 8.09 -32.06 44.00
C VAL A 416 8.78 -31.46 42.76
N GLU A 417 9.45 -32.26 41.94
CA GLU A 417 10.08 -31.80 40.69
C GLU A 417 9.03 -31.33 39.66
N ARG A 418 7.88 -32.00 39.58
CA ARG A 418 6.76 -31.56 38.73
C ARG A 418 6.14 -30.25 39.23
N LEU A 419 6.01 -30.06 40.54
CA LEU A 419 5.58 -28.80 41.16
C LEU A 419 6.58 -27.65 40.93
N LEU A 420 7.89 -27.93 40.95
CA LEU A 420 8.91 -26.92 40.65
C LEU A 420 8.91 -26.49 39.17
N LYS A 421 8.44 -27.36 38.26
CA LYS A 421 8.29 -27.05 36.83
C LYS A 421 6.94 -26.38 36.51
N TRP A 422 5.94 -26.49 37.40
CA TRP A 422 4.64 -25.84 37.25
C TRP A 422 4.79 -24.33 37.20
N LYS A 423 4.05 -23.69 36.28
CA LYS A 423 4.08 -22.23 36.13
C LYS A 423 2.78 -21.63 36.62
N THR A 424 2.91 -20.58 37.42
CA THR A 424 1.78 -19.78 37.88
C THR A 424 1.14 -19.00 36.72
N PRO A 425 -0.13 -18.57 36.86
CA PRO A 425 -0.80 -17.76 35.83
C PRO A 425 -0.02 -16.49 35.47
N HIS A 426 0.58 -15.81 36.45
CA HIS A 426 1.37 -14.60 36.25
C HIS A 426 2.67 -14.87 35.46
N GLU A 427 3.40 -15.94 35.79
CA GLU A 427 4.62 -16.33 35.05
C GLU A 427 4.35 -16.76 33.60
N ARG A 428 3.11 -17.16 33.30
CA ARG A 428 2.67 -17.48 31.93
C ARG A 428 2.29 -16.22 31.14
N LEU A 429 1.85 -15.16 31.81
CA LEU A 429 1.54 -13.85 31.22
C LEU A 429 2.82 -13.05 30.94
N ASP A 430 3.80 -13.08 31.85
CA ASP A 430 5.06 -12.33 31.73
C ASP A 430 6.05 -12.89 30.68
N LYS A 431 5.77 -14.07 30.12
CA LYS A 431 6.65 -14.77 29.14
C LYS A 431 6.26 -14.56 27.67
N LYS A 432 5.20 -13.82 27.37
CA LYS A 432 4.80 -13.43 26.00
C LYS A 432 5.18 -11.98 25.73
#